data_AF-A0A6L4Z367-F1
#
_entry.id   AF-A0A6L4Z367-F1
#
_cell.length_a   1.000
_cell.length_b   1.000
_cell.length_c   1.000
_cell.angle_alpha   90.00
_cell.angle_beta   90.00
_cell.angle_gamma   90.00
#
_symmetry.space_group_name_H-M   'P 1'
#
loop_
_entity.id
_entity.type
_entity.pdbx_description
1 polymer ?
#
loop_
_entity_poly.entity_id
_entity_poly.type
_entity_poly.pdbx_seq_one_letter_code
_entity_poly.pdbx_strand_id
1 'polypeptide(L)'
;MNKIIKQLCCFSFICFVVILSSISLIKAPAQEFDSDLNPSIETELGKDIIRSPKEEKSTETELETNGNESPEALITFSARNIPVKDAFATLARISGKSISVGSDIRDQDTIAVVEIQDQTFEEAFFSLIDASMVNYTTTGNTFTVIRGGSANPIMIFGLGATSIDKSLPLLERRADISYDNQDLGTLLKDLANKYGIDIVLSATPTERVSCRVRDVNIEEALALVLSGTSFDYTKVGEDAKTFVIYNRLNKNFTVGQASKMF
;
A
#
# COMPACT_ATOMS: atom_id res chain seq x y z
N MET A 1 -18.31 -41.80 38.79
CA MET A 1 -18.05 -40.68 37.83
C MET A 1 -19.07 -40.57 36.69
N ASN A 2 -19.74 -41.65 36.26
CA ASN A 2 -20.66 -41.60 35.09
C ASN A 2 -21.98 -40.80 35.28
N LYS A 3 -22.36 -40.43 36.50
CA LYS A 3 -23.59 -39.64 36.74
C LYS A 3 -23.39 -38.12 36.57
N ILE A 4 -22.18 -37.60 36.79
CA ILE A 4 -21.89 -36.15 36.72
C ILE A 4 -21.80 -35.70 35.25
N ILE A 5 -21.28 -36.55 34.36
CA ILE A 5 -21.15 -36.25 32.93
C ILE A 5 -22.53 -36.15 32.25
N LYS A 6 -23.51 -36.95 32.67
CA LYS A 6 -24.88 -36.90 32.11
C LYS A 6 -25.62 -35.60 32.47
N GLN A 7 -25.32 -35.02 33.63
CA GLN A 7 -25.99 -33.81 34.09
C GLN A 7 -25.44 -32.55 33.40
N LEU A 8 -24.14 -32.54 33.05
CA LEU A 8 -23.50 -31.43 32.34
C LEU A 8 -23.96 -31.33 30.87
N CYS A 9 -24.17 -32.47 30.19
CA CYS A 9 -24.66 -32.46 28.80
C CYS A 9 -26.10 -31.95 28.67
N CYS A 10 -26.95 -32.17 29.68
CA CYS A 10 -28.35 -31.75 29.61
C CYS A 10 -28.50 -30.22 29.77
N PHE A 11 -27.63 -29.58 30.55
CA PHE A 11 -27.67 -28.13 30.76
C PHE A 11 -27.18 -27.33 29.53
N SER A 12 -26.20 -27.86 28.79
CA SER A 12 -25.69 -27.22 27.57
C SER A 12 -26.75 -27.12 26.46
N PHE A 13 -27.59 -28.16 26.34
CA PHE A 13 -28.61 -28.21 25.28
C PHE A 13 -29.74 -27.18 25.52
N ILE A 14 -30.09 -26.90 26.77
CA ILE A 14 -31.14 -25.94 27.11
C ILE A 14 -30.68 -24.50 26.85
N CYS A 15 -29.42 -24.15 27.15
CA CYS A 15 -28.88 -22.83 26.83
C CYS A 15 -28.81 -22.56 25.32
N PHE A 16 -28.55 -23.58 24.50
CA PHE A 16 -28.45 -23.40 23.05
C PHE A 16 -29.80 -23.10 22.39
N VAL A 17 -30.89 -23.67 22.92
CA VAL A 17 -32.25 -23.44 22.40
C VAL A 17 -32.76 -22.02 22.73
N VAL A 18 -32.38 -21.47 23.89
CA VAL A 18 -32.78 -20.11 24.29
C VAL A 18 -32.06 -19.03 23.46
N ILE A 19 -30.80 -19.26 23.06
CA ILE A 19 -30.04 -18.31 22.24
C ILE A 19 -30.59 -18.27 20.80
N LEU A 20 -31.08 -19.39 20.25
CA LEU A 20 -31.64 -19.42 18.89
C LEU A 20 -32.97 -18.69 18.73
N SER A 21 -33.78 -18.52 19.80
CA SER A 21 -35.08 -17.83 19.67
C SER A 21 -34.97 -16.29 19.65
N SER A 22 -33.76 -15.73 19.79
CA SER A 22 -33.56 -14.28 19.97
C SER A 22 -33.19 -13.54 18.68
N ILE A 23 -33.02 -14.24 17.54
CA ILE A 23 -32.45 -13.65 16.30
C ILE A 23 -33.53 -13.15 15.32
N SER A 24 -34.82 -13.31 15.63
CA SER A 24 -35.89 -12.99 14.68
C SER A 24 -36.49 -11.59 14.84
N LEU A 25 -35.74 -10.48 14.75
CA LEU A 25 -36.36 -9.15 14.50
C LEU A 25 -35.37 -8.02 14.12
N ILE A 26 -34.79 -8.02 12.91
CA ILE A 26 -34.26 -6.78 12.31
C ILE A 26 -34.69 -6.74 10.86
N LYS A 27 -35.80 -6.02 10.60
CA LYS A 27 -36.31 -5.72 9.27
C LYS A 27 -36.01 -4.24 9.01
N ALA A 28 -34.93 -3.97 8.26
CA ALA A 28 -34.58 -2.60 7.87
C ALA A 28 -35.44 -2.17 6.67
N PRO A 29 -35.98 -0.93 6.65
CA PRO A 29 -36.70 -0.39 5.52
C PRO A 29 -35.74 0.05 4.41
N ALA A 30 -36.04 -0.33 3.17
CA ALA A 30 -35.35 0.14 1.98
C ALA A 30 -35.70 1.61 1.72
N GLN A 31 -34.69 2.45 1.56
CA GLN A 31 -34.81 3.86 1.22
C GLN A 31 -34.58 4.00 -0.28
N GLU A 32 -35.65 4.31 -1.02
CA GLU A 32 -35.62 4.68 -2.44
C GLU A 32 -34.93 6.03 -2.58
N PHE A 33 -33.90 6.11 -3.43
CA PHE A 33 -33.26 7.35 -3.86
C PHE A 33 -33.81 7.71 -5.23
N ASP A 34 -34.68 8.72 -5.28
CA ASP A 34 -35.05 9.42 -6.50
C ASP A 34 -33.88 10.32 -6.93
N SER A 35 -33.32 10.04 -8.12
CA SER A 35 -32.27 10.82 -8.75
C SER A 35 -32.84 11.57 -9.95
N ASP A 36 -33.49 12.69 -9.69
CA ASP A 36 -33.78 13.73 -10.68
C ASP A 36 -32.98 14.97 -10.30
N LEU A 37 -31.90 15.27 -11.05
CA LEU A 37 -31.33 16.61 -11.17
C LEU A 37 -30.27 16.63 -12.28
N ASN A 38 -30.73 16.89 -13.50
CA ASN A 38 -29.93 17.56 -14.54
C ASN A 38 -29.88 19.06 -14.21
N PRO A 39 -28.74 19.72 -14.42
CA PRO A 39 -28.82 20.92 -15.24
C PRO A 39 -27.73 20.99 -16.32
N SER A 40 -28.19 21.28 -17.53
CA SER A 40 -27.42 21.74 -18.68
C SER A 40 -26.81 23.12 -18.41
N ILE A 41 -25.51 23.27 -18.61
CA ILE A 41 -24.84 24.57 -18.72
C ILE A 41 -24.28 24.66 -20.13
N GLU A 42 -25.15 24.96 -21.07
CA GLU A 42 -24.80 25.59 -22.34
C GLU A 42 -25.51 26.93 -22.34
N THR A 43 -24.79 28.04 -22.12
CA THR A 43 -24.88 29.28 -22.90
C THR A 43 -24.07 30.40 -22.26
N GLU A 44 -23.53 31.24 -23.15
CA GLU A 44 -22.97 32.56 -22.89
C GLU A 44 -21.51 32.65 -22.45
N LEU A 45 -20.61 32.63 -23.44
CA LEU A 45 -19.65 33.73 -23.56
C LEU A 45 -19.24 33.92 -25.03
N GLY A 46 -19.98 34.78 -25.72
CA GLY A 46 -19.55 35.40 -26.97
C GLY A 46 -18.31 36.27 -26.71
N LYS A 47 -17.33 36.21 -27.61
CA LYS A 47 -17.10 37.29 -28.59
C LYS A 47 -17.16 38.68 -27.96
N ASP A 48 -16.00 39.23 -27.64
CA ASP A 48 -15.52 40.42 -28.35
C ASP A 48 -14.11 40.81 -27.89
N ILE A 49 -13.44 41.55 -28.78
CA ILE A 49 -12.22 42.37 -28.59
C ILE A 49 -10.90 41.73 -29.04
N ILE A 50 -10.73 41.86 -30.36
CA ILE A 50 -9.48 42.06 -31.10
C ILE A 50 -8.69 43.26 -30.54
N ARG A 51 -7.43 43.06 -30.13
CA ARG A 51 -6.28 43.94 -30.43
C ARG A 51 -4.94 43.37 -29.93
N SER A 52 -4.12 42.89 -30.85
CA SER A 52 -2.65 42.74 -30.73
C SER A 52 -1.97 44.14 -30.71
N PRO A 53 -0.63 44.30 -30.60
CA PRO A 53 0.45 43.31 -30.44
C PRO A 53 1.56 43.70 -29.42
N LYS A 54 2.33 42.74 -28.90
CA LYS A 54 3.78 42.95 -28.72
C LYS A 54 4.53 41.63 -28.53
N GLU A 55 5.52 41.43 -29.40
CA GLU A 55 6.53 40.40 -29.34
C GLU A 55 7.29 40.46 -28.02
N GLU A 56 7.36 39.34 -27.30
CA GLU A 56 8.52 38.98 -26.50
C GLU A 56 8.83 37.50 -26.74
N LYS A 57 10.00 37.29 -27.30
CA LYS A 57 10.54 36.06 -27.84
C LYS A 57 10.92 35.14 -26.66
N SER A 58 10.02 34.28 -26.23
CA SER A 58 10.34 33.18 -25.32
C SER A 58 10.95 32.03 -26.11
N THR A 59 12.24 31.80 -25.88
CA THR A 59 12.99 30.65 -26.35
C THR A 59 12.36 29.37 -25.81
N GLU A 60 11.51 28.72 -26.60
CA GLU A 60 11.12 27.33 -26.40
C GLU A 60 12.37 26.48 -26.58
N THR A 61 12.91 26.00 -25.46
CA THR A 61 13.92 24.94 -25.47
C THR A 61 13.14 23.64 -25.56
N GLU A 62 12.99 23.13 -26.78
CA GLU A 62 12.62 21.73 -27.02
C GLU A 62 13.68 20.87 -26.33
N LEU A 63 13.30 20.27 -25.19
CA LEU A 63 14.06 19.21 -24.55
C LEU A 63 13.86 17.94 -25.37
N GLU A 64 14.72 17.76 -26.37
CA GLU A 64 14.93 16.47 -27.00
C GLU A 64 15.42 15.48 -25.93
N THR A 65 14.53 14.58 -25.51
CA THR A 65 14.89 13.42 -24.68
C THR A 65 15.63 12.40 -25.55
N ASN A 66 16.89 12.68 -25.85
CA ASN A 66 17.82 11.68 -26.34
C ASN A 66 18.33 10.87 -25.15
N GLY A 67 17.99 9.58 -25.13
CA GLY A 67 18.38 8.58 -24.13
C GLY A 67 19.86 8.23 -24.19
N ASN A 68 20.71 9.21 -23.90
CA ASN A 68 22.04 8.96 -23.36
C ASN A 68 21.94 9.25 -21.87
N GLU A 69 22.18 8.22 -21.05
CA GLU A 69 22.34 8.34 -19.60
C GLU A 69 23.57 9.24 -19.35
N SER A 70 23.34 10.54 -19.33
CA SER A 70 24.35 11.51 -18.93
C SER A 70 24.76 11.17 -17.50
N PRO A 71 26.06 11.21 -17.17
CA PRO A 71 26.53 10.93 -15.81
C PRO A 71 25.71 11.74 -14.82
N GLU A 72 25.12 11.06 -13.84
CA GLU A 72 24.23 11.69 -12.86
C GLU A 72 24.96 12.85 -12.17
N ALA A 73 24.39 14.05 -12.27
CA ALA A 73 24.97 15.22 -11.65
C ALA A 73 24.91 15.07 -10.13
N LEU A 74 26.08 15.18 -9.48
CA LEU A 74 26.16 15.21 -8.03
C LEU A 74 25.56 16.51 -7.50
N ILE A 75 24.80 16.40 -6.42
CA ILE A 75 24.03 17.50 -5.82
C ILE A 75 24.63 17.84 -4.46
N THR A 76 24.83 19.14 -4.25
CA THR A 76 25.22 19.70 -2.96
C THR A 76 24.19 20.74 -2.55
N PHE A 77 23.57 20.52 -1.40
CA PHE A 77 22.47 21.33 -0.86
C PHE A 77 22.57 21.42 0.66
N SER A 78 22.56 22.64 1.20
CA SER A 78 22.57 22.88 2.63
C SER A 78 21.52 23.92 2.98
N ALA A 79 20.67 23.60 3.96
CA ALA A 79 19.63 24.51 4.41
C ALA A 79 19.33 24.30 5.90
N ARG A 80 18.88 25.38 6.55
CA ARG A 80 18.47 25.40 7.95
C ARG A 80 17.15 26.12 8.08
N ASN A 81 16.21 25.52 8.79
CA ASN A 81 14.86 26.05 9.03
C ASN A 81 14.14 26.47 7.73
N ILE A 82 14.26 25.64 6.69
CA ILE A 82 13.64 25.88 5.38
C ILE A 82 12.25 25.24 5.33
N PRO A 83 11.22 25.90 4.76
CA PRO A 83 9.93 25.27 4.52
C PRO A 83 10.09 24.02 3.65
N VAL A 84 9.36 22.95 3.97
CA VAL A 84 9.46 21.66 3.26
C VAL A 84 9.21 21.84 1.76
N LYS A 85 8.22 22.66 1.38
CA LYS A 85 7.91 22.97 -0.03
C LYS A 85 9.09 23.60 -0.76
N ASP A 86 9.76 24.56 -0.12
CA ASP A 86 10.88 25.30 -0.70
C ASP A 86 12.12 24.40 -0.85
N ALA A 87 12.34 23.48 0.10
CA ALA A 87 13.43 22.51 0.03
C ALA A 87 13.26 21.57 -1.18
N PHE A 88 12.08 20.97 -1.36
CA PHE A 88 11.81 20.10 -2.51
C PHE A 88 11.79 20.87 -3.84
N ALA A 89 11.27 22.10 -3.87
CA ALA A 89 11.32 22.95 -5.05
C ALA A 89 12.77 23.29 -5.45
N THR A 90 13.64 23.52 -4.46
CA THR A 90 15.06 23.78 -4.69
C THR A 90 15.77 22.53 -5.22
N LEU A 91 15.49 21.36 -4.64
CA LEU A 91 16.04 20.10 -5.13
C LEU A 91 15.62 19.82 -6.59
N ALA A 92 14.33 20.01 -6.91
CA ALA A 92 13.80 19.84 -8.27
C ALA A 92 14.50 20.76 -9.28
N ARG A 93 14.75 22.02 -8.88
CA ARG A 93 15.46 22.99 -9.73
C ARG A 93 16.92 22.60 -9.97
N ILE A 94 17.61 22.08 -8.95
CA ILE A 94 19.01 21.68 -9.06
C ILE A 94 19.15 20.39 -9.89
N SER A 95 18.29 19.41 -9.66
CA SER A 95 18.38 18.10 -10.32
C SER A 95 17.75 18.05 -11.70
N GLY A 96 16.88 19.01 -12.04
CA GLY A 96 16.07 18.98 -13.25
C GLY A 96 14.98 17.90 -13.22
N LYS A 97 14.75 17.24 -12.08
CA LYS A 97 13.69 16.23 -11.92
C LYS A 97 12.36 16.90 -11.56
N SER A 98 11.27 16.30 -12.02
CA SER A 98 9.92 16.77 -11.70
C SER A 98 9.52 16.29 -10.30
N ILE A 99 9.36 17.23 -9.37
CA ILE A 99 8.88 16.97 -8.00
C ILE A 99 7.61 17.77 -7.77
N SER A 100 6.53 17.09 -7.42
CA SER A 100 5.25 17.68 -7.00
C SER A 100 5.10 17.54 -5.49
N VAL A 101 4.74 18.62 -4.81
CA VAL A 101 4.53 18.62 -3.36
C VAL A 101 3.03 18.71 -3.08
N GLY A 102 2.50 17.78 -2.30
CA GLY A 102 1.10 17.70 -1.93
C GLY A 102 0.61 18.94 -1.19
N SER A 103 -0.68 19.26 -1.38
CA SER A 103 -1.33 20.42 -0.73
C SER A 103 -1.54 20.22 0.78
N ASP A 104 -1.41 18.99 1.26
CA ASP A 104 -1.52 18.59 2.66
C ASP A 104 -0.32 19.03 3.52
N ILE A 105 0.82 19.28 2.88
CA ILE A 105 2.03 19.85 3.51
C ILE A 105 1.80 21.35 3.73
N ARG A 106 1.92 21.80 4.97
CA ARG A 106 1.67 23.20 5.34
C ARG A 106 2.95 24.02 5.19
N ASP A 107 2.80 25.32 4.97
CA ASP A 107 3.94 26.24 4.80
C ASP A 107 4.74 26.43 6.11
N GLN A 108 4.12 26.12 7.24
CA GLN A 108 4.76 26.11 8.56
C GLN A 108 5.60 24.85 8.84
N ASP A 109 5.48 23.82 8.00
CA ASP A 109 6.27 22.59 8.17
C ASP A 109 7.69 22.88 7.66
N THR A 110 8.67 22.88 8.55
CA THR A 110 10.06 23.28 8.27
C THR A 110 11.06 22.17 8.58
N ILE A 111 12.12 22.08 7.78
CA ILE A 111 13.25 21.17 8.00
C ILE A 111 14.29 21.88 8.87
N ALA A 112 14.62 21.29 10.02
CA ALA A 112 15.50 21.92 10.99
C ALA A 112 16.91 22.17 10.42
N VAL A 113 17.59 21.11 9.97
CA VAL A 113 18.91 21.16 9.34
C VAL A 113 19.00 20.02 8.34
N VAL A 114 19.46 20.30 7.14
CA VAL A 114 19.80 19.29 6.14
C VAL A 114 21.08 19.70 5.43
N GLU A 115 22.00 18.76 5.29
CA GLU A 115 23.28 18.95 4.62
C GLU A 115 23.53 17.74 3.72
N ILE A 116 23.57 18.01 2.42
CA ILE A 116 23.75 17.05 1.33
C ILE A 116 25.01 17.50 0.60
N GLN A 117 26.00 16.64 0.51
CA GLN A 117 27.29 16.92 -0.15
C GLN A 117 27.58 15.83 -1.16
N ASP A 118 27.71 16.20 -2.43
CA ASP A 118 28.11 15.33 -3.53
C ASP A 118 27.33 14.02 -3.63
N GLN A 119 26.02 14.07 -3.40
CA GLN A 119 25.12 12.90 -3.46
C GLN A 119 24.39 12.82 -4.79
N THR A 120 23.96 11.62 -5.16
CA THR A 120 23.04 11.46 -6.30
C THR A 120 21.68 12.06 -5.97
N PHE A 121 20.86 12.29 -6.99
CA PHE A 121 19.50 12.82 -6.80
C PHE A 121 18.65 11.95 -5.86
N GLU A 122 18.74 10.63 -6.00
CA GLU A 122 17.93 9.71 -5.20
C GLU A 122 18.34 9.77 -3.72
N GLU A 123 19.64 9.73 -3.43
CA GLU A 123 20.17 9.85 -2.07
C GLU A 123 19.82 11.20 -1.43
N ALA A 124 19.97 12.28 -2.19
CA ALA A 124 19.60 13.63 -1.75
C ALA A 124 18.10 13.75 -1.47
N PHE A 125 17.26 13.16 -2.32
CA PHE A 125 15.82 13.14 -2.16
C PHE A 125 15.42 12.35 -0.92
N PHE A 126 15.97 11.16 -0.70
CA PHE A 126 15.67 10.34 0.48
C PHE A 126 16.12 11.00 1.78
N SER A 127 17.28 11.65 1.78
CA SER A 127 17.75 12.44 2.92
C SER A 127 16.76 13.56 3.29
N LEU A 128 16.16 14.21 2.29
CA LEU A 128 15.12 15.23 2.51
C LEU A 128 13.80 14.65 3.00
N ILE A 129 13.38 13.48 2.49
CA ILE A 129 12.18 12.77 2.94
C ILE A 129 12.31 12.41 4.43
N ASP A 130 13.44 11.82 4.82
CA ASP A 130 13.71 11.42 6.20
C ASP A 130 13.76 12.63 7.14
N ALA A 131 14.42 13.72 6.72
CA ALA A 131 14.53 14.94 7.52
C ALA A 131 13.18 15.65 7.71
N SER A 132 12.25 15.52 6.75
CA SER A 132 10.94 16.18 6.77
C SER A 132 9.80 15.29 7.31
N MET A 133 10.06 14.00 7.53
CA MET A 133 9.06 13.01 7.98
C MET A 133 7.80 12.98 7.07
N VAL A 134 8.01 13.13 5.77
CA VAL A 134 6.96 13.03 4.74
C VAL A 134 7.02 11.66 4.05
N ASN A 135 6.00 11.30 3.27
CA ASN A 135 6.05 10.14 2.38
C ASN A 135 6.18 10.60 0.93
N TYR A 136 6.44 9.68 0.01
CA TYR A 136 6.44 9.96 -1.41
C TYR A 136 5.81 8.81 -2.21
N THR A 137 5.38 9.13 -3.43
CA THR A 137 4.99 8.17 -4.45
C THR A 137 5.65 8.56 -5.78
N THR A 138 6.03 7.56 -6.58
CA THR A 138 6.69 7.77 -7.86
C THR A 138 5.74 7.36 -8.97
N THR A 139 5.53 8.24 -9.94
CA THR A 139 4.74 7.96 -11.15
C THR A 139 5.60 8.29 -12.37
N GLY A 140 6.23 7.26 -12.96
CA GLY A 140 7.19 7.44 -14.04
C GLY A 140 8.41 8.24 -13.57
N ASN A 141 8.65 9.39 -14.19
CA ASN A 141 9.76 10.29 -13.85
C ASN A 141 9.36 11.45 -12.91
N THR A 142 8.16 11.39 -12.33
CA THR A 142 7.67 12.42 -11.40
C THR A 142 7.58 11.86 -9.99
N PHE A 143 8.15 12.60 -9.04
CA PHE A 143 8.10 12.31 -7.60
C PHE A 143 7.01 13.15 -6.96
N THR A 144 6.06 12.53 -6.27
CA THR A 144 5.01 13.25 -5.53
C THR A 144 5.21 13.07 -4.04
N VAL A 145 5.44 14.17 -3.32
CA VAL A 145 5.65 14.19 -1.87
C VAL A 145 4.32 14.44 -1.17
N ILE A 146 3.99 13.65 -0.15
CA ILE A 146 2.72 13.71 0.61
C ILE A 146 2.99 13.73 2.11
N ARG A 147 2.13 14.36 2.91
CA ARG A 147 2.34 14.50 4.36
C ARG A 147 2.30 13.15 5.08
N GLY A 148 3.28 12.91 5.95
CA GLY A 148 3.46 11.65 6.68
C GLY A 148 2.49 11.36 7.83
N GLY A 149 1.27 11.91 7.87
CA GLY A 149 0.51 11.96 9.14
C GLY A 149 -1.01 12.03 9.15
N SER A 150 -1.75 11.48 8.17
CA SER A 150 -3.23 11.38 8.35
C SER A 150 -3.93 10.19 7.69
N ALA A 151 -3.32 9.56 6.70
CA ALA A 151 -3.52 8.15 6.44
C ALA A 151 -2.33 7.44 7.08
N ASN A 152 -2.53 6.28 7.73
CA ASN A 152 -1.42 5.37 8.03
C ASN A 152 -0.49 5.43 6.84
N PRO A 153 0.80 5.73 7.02
CA PRO A 153 1.70 5.77 5.90
C PRO A 153 1.43 4.47 5.14
N ILE A 154 1.02 4.58 3.87
CA ILE A 154 1.39 3.53 2.94
C ILE A 154 2.89 3.66 2.97
N MET A 155 3.48 2.99 3.95
CA MET A 155 4.88 2.67 4.02
C MET A 155 5.05 1.75 2.81
N ILE A 156 5.12 2.36 1.63
CA ILE A 156 6.14 1.99 0.68
C ILE A 156 7.45 2.35 1.40
N PHE A 157 7.78 1.59 2.45
CA PHE A 157 9.12 1.49 3.00
C PHE A 157 9.92 0.75 1.93
N GLY A 158 10.13 1.43 0.82
CA GLY A 158 11.00 1.08 -0.30
C GLY A 158 12.44 1.48 -0.04
N LEU A 159 12.75 2.07 1.13
CA LEU A 159 14.14 2.28 1.59
C LEU A 159 14.66 1.13 2.48
N GLY A 160 13.86 0.08 2.57
CA GLY A 160 14.28 -1.26 2.94
C GLY A 160 13.65 -2.27 1.99
N ALA A 161 13.54 -1.94 0.69
CA ALA A 161 13.46 -2.99 -0.30
C ALA A 161 14.79 -3.73 -0.23
N THR A 162 14.92 -4.65 0.75
CA THR A 162 15.80 -5.80 0.61
C THR A 162 15.32 -6.42 -0.69
N SER A 163 16.01 -6.08 -1.78
CA SER A 163 15.76 -6.64 -3.09
C SER A 163 15.96 -8.13 -2.90
N ILE A 164 14.84 -8.84 -2.77
CA ILE A 164 14.89 -10.28 -2.58
C ILE A 164 15.47 -10.80 -3.88
N ASP A 165 16.63 -11.45 -3.79
CA ASP A 165 17.19 -12.12 -4.93
C ASP A 165 16.26 -13.27 -5.33
N LYS A 166 15.50 -13.05 -6.40
CA LYS A 166 14.54 -14.01 -6.95
C LYS A 166 15.25 -15.19 -7.62
N SER A 167 16.57 -15.16 -7.78
CA SER A 167 17.34 -16.30 -8.27
C SER A 167 17.56 -17.37 -7.19
N LEU A 168 17.52 -16.99 -5.92
CA LEU A 168 17.67 -17.90 -4.78
C LEU A 168 16.42 -18.79 -4.61
N PRO A 169 16.56 -20.00 -4.04
CA PRO A 169 15.42 -20.84 -3.69
C PRO A 169 14.52 -20.18 -2.64
N LEU A 170 13.22 -20.49 -2.65
CA LEU A 170 12.21 -19.83 -1.81
C LEU A 170 12.51 -19.82 -0.31
N LEU A 171 13.17 -20.88 0.19
CA LEU A 171 13.52 -21.03 1.61
C LEU A 171 14.65 -20.09 2.05
N GLU A 172 15.51 -19.68 1.12
CA GLU A 172 16.65 -18.80 1.38
C GLU A 172 16.32 -17.33 1.16
N ARG A 173 15.20 -17.03 0.48
CA ARG A 173 14.69 -15.67 0.31
C ARG A 173 14.21 -15.13 1.65
N ARG A 174 14.93 -14.15 2.19
CA ARG A 174 14.58 -13.45 3.42
C ARG A 174 14.27 -11.99 3.13
N ALA A 175 13.30 -11.44 3.85
CA ALA A 175 13.01 -10.02 3.79
C ALA A 175 12.46 -9.47 5.10
N ASP A 176 12.63 -8.17 5.24
CA ASP A 176 11.98 -7.39 6.28
C ASP A 176 10.57 -6.99 5.82
N ILE A 177 9.61 -7.13 6.73
CA ILE A 177 8.19 -6.90 6.47
C ILE A 177 7.65 -5.98 7.56
N SER A 178 7.04 -4.87 7.19
CA SER A 178 6.45 -3.93 8.14
C SER A 178 5.18 -3.32 7.56
N TYR A 179 4.03 -3.80 8.04
CA TYR A 179 2.71 -3.29 7.69
C TYR A 179 2.00 -2.81 8.94
N ASP A 180 1.33 -1.67 8.84
CA ASP A 180 0.50 -1.16 9.92
C ASP A 180 -0.95 -0.98 9.44
N ASN A 181 -1.83 -1.77 10.05
CA ASN A 181 -3.27 -1.75 9.88
C ASN A 181 -3.66 -1.77 8.39
N GLN A 182 -3.08 -2.71 7.64
CA GLN A 182 -3.31 -2.87 6.20
C GLN A 182 -4.38 -3.93 5.93
N ASP A 183 -5.04 -3.81 4.79
CA ASP A 183 -5.97 -4.83 4.31
C ASP A 183 -5.24 -6.14 4.00
N LEU A 184 -5.72 -7.27 4.54
CA LEU A 184 -5.06 -8.56 4.40
C LEU A 184 -4.94 -8.99 2.93
N GLY A 185 -5.94 -8.71 2.10
CA GLY A 185 -5.91 -9.04 0.67
C GLY A 185 -4.81 -8.28 -0.06
N THR A 186 -4.65 -6.99 0.26
CA THR A 186 -3.59 -6.14 -0.30
C THR A 186 -2.21 -6.58 0.20
N LEU A 187 -2.08 -6.89 1.49
CA LEU A 187 -0.84 -7.37 2.11
C LEU A 187 -0.38 -8.69 1.46
N LEU A 188 -1.28 -9.65 1.27
CA LEU A 188 -0.95 -10.93 0.64
C LEU A 188 -0.48 -10.76 -0.81
N LYS A 189 -1.10 -9.86 -1.58
CA LYS A 189 -0.64 -9.53 -2.94
C LYS A 189 0.76 -8.93 -2.93
N ASP A 190 1.06 -8.05 -1.98
CA ASP A 190 2.39 -7.45 -1.84
C ASP A 190 3.44 -8.50 -1.50
N LEU A 191 3.16 -9.41 -0.56
CA LEU A 191 4.03 -10.56 -0.26
C LEU A 191 4.25 -11.46 -1.48
N ALA A 192 3.20 -11.73 -2.25
CA ALA A 192 3.30 -12.52 -3.48
C ALA A 192 4.29 -11.91 -4.47
N ASN A 193 4.17 -10.59 -4.70
CA ASN A 193 5.04 -9.84 -5.60
C ASN A 193 6.48 -9.74 -5.08
N LYS A 194 6.65 -9.52 -3.78
CA LYS A 194 7.96 -9.36 -3.13
C LYS A 194 8.76 -10.65 -3.20
N TYR A 195 8.17 -11.78 -2.82
CA TYR A 195 8.84 -13.08 -2.82
C TYR A 195 8.79 -13.81 -4.17
N GLY A 196 7.97 -13.35 -5.13
CA GLY A 196 7.81 -13.98 -6.44
C GLY A 196 7.15 -15.36 -6.34
N ILE A 197 6.03 -15.42 -5.63
CA ILE A 197 5.21 -16.62 -5.43
C ILE A 197 3.80 -16.37 -5.96
N ASP A 198 3.07 -17.46 -6.21
CA ASP A 198 1.66 -17.39 -6.56
C ASP A 198 0.80 -17.64 -5.33
N ILE A 199 -0.12 -16.71 -5.05
CA ILE A 199 -1.11 -16.86 -3.98
C ILE A 199 -2.51 -16.96 -4.59
N VAL A 200 -3.22 -18.03 -4.26
CA VAL A 200 -4.61 -18.24 -4.65
C VAL A 200 -5.49 -18.09 -3.42
N LEU A 201 -6.42 -17.13 -3.45
CA LEU A 201 -7.37 -16.89 -2.37
C LEU A 201 -8.68 -17.62 -2.68
N SER A 202 -9.13 -18.52 -1.80
CA SER A 202 -10.46 -19.17 -1.94
C SER A 202 -11.63 -18.27 -1.52
N ALA A 203 -11.37 -17.24 -0.72
CA ALA A 203 -12.33 -16.23 -0.31
C ALA A 203 -11.63 -14.88 -0.18
N THR A 204 -12.37 -13.79 -0.40
CA THR A 204 -11.84 -12.42 -0.26
C THR A 204 -11.69 -12.10 1.23
N PRO A 205 -10.46 -11.91 1.74
CA PRO A 205 -10.27 -11.50 3.12
C PRO A 205 -10.72 -10.04 3.30
N THR A 206 -11.42 -9.75 4.39
CA THR A 206 -11.87 -8.39 4.77
C THR A 206 -11.21 -7.90 6.06
N GLU A 207 -10.32 -8.71 6.63
CA GLU A 207 -9.62 -8.44 7.89
C GLU A 207 -8.46 -7.47 7.66
N ARG A 208 -8.13 -6.67 8.68
CA ARG A 208 -6.96 -5.78 8.68
C ARG A 208 -5.91 -6.31 9.63
N VAL A 209 -4.64 -6.25 9.23
CA VAL A 209 -3.52 -6.81 9.98
C VAL A 209 -2.38 -5.78 10.09
N SER A 210 -1.78 -5.70 11.27
CA SER A 210 -0.49 -5.04 11.51
C SER A 210 0.55 -6.11 11.81
N CYS A 211 1.69 -6.09 11.11
CA CYS A 211 2.80 -6.98 11.43
C CYS A 211 4.14 -6.28 11.17
N ARG A 212 5.12 -6.58 12.03
CA ARG A 212 6.49 -6.10 11.86
C ARG A 212 7.44 -7.24 12.16
N VAL A 213 8.13 -7.70 11.13
CA VAL A 213 8.97 -8.89 11.17
C VAL A 213 10.25 -8.61 10.38
N ARG A 214 11.38 -9.13 10.86
CA ARG A 214 12.68 -8.94 10.22
C ARG A 214 13.29 -10.28 9.85
N ASP A 215 13.99 -10.32 8.73
CA ASP A 215 14.78 -11.45 8.25
C ASP A 215 14.01 -12.78 8.18
N VAL A 216 12.77 -12.74 7.67
CA VAL A 216 11.90 -13.94 7.60
C VAL A 216 11.76 -14.50 6.21
N ASN A 217 11.66 -15.84 6.15
CA ASN A 217 11.28 -16.54 4.93
C ASN A 217 9.77 -16.38 4.66
N ILE A 218 9.35 -16.77 3.46
CA ILE A 218 7.95 -16.63 3.05
C ILE A 218 6.98 -17.44 3.93
N GLU A 219 7.38 -18.65 4.34
CA GLU A 219 6.48 -19.54 5.08
C GLU A 219 6.24 -19.01 6.51
N GLU A 220 7.29 -18.55 7.17
CA GLU A 220 7.23 -17.87 8.45
C GLU A 220 6.46 -16.56 8.34
N ALA A 221 6.67 -15.78 7.28
CA ALA A 221 5.92 -14.55 7.02
C ALA A 221 4.41 -14.84 6.89
N LEU A 222 4.03 -15.82 6.07
CA LEU A 222 2.62 -16.22 5.90
C LEU A 222 2.03 -16.77 7.21
N ALA A 223 2.76 -17.63 7.92
CA ALA A 223 2.32 -18.18 9.20
C ALA A 223 2.10 -17.07 10.24
N LEU A 224 3.01 -16.10 10.33
CA LEU A 224 2.90 -14.97 11.26
C LEU A 224 1.73 -14.05 10.89
N VAL A 225 1.59 -13.68 9.62
CA VAL A 225 0.49 -12.83 9.13
C VAL A 225 -0.87 -13.49 9.35
N LEU A 226 -0.97 -14.81 9.14
CA LEU A 226 -2.22 -15.54 9.26
C LEU A 226 -2.51 -16.04 10.69
N SER A 227 -1.54 -15.98 11.61
CA SER A 227 -1.69 -16.47 13.00
C SER A 227 -2.83 -15.79 13.76
N GLY A 228 -3.11 -14.52 13.46
CA GLY A 228 -4.18 -13.72 14.07
C GLY A 228 -5.51 -13.72 13.32
N THR A 229 -5.61 -14.45 12.21
CA THR A 229 -6.76 -14.39 11.29
C THR A 229 -7.57 -15.69 11.28
N SER A 230 -8.73 -15.66 10.64
CA SER A 230 -9.54 -16.88 10.38
C SER A 230 -9.02 -17.74 9.23
N PHE A 231 -7.94 -17.32 8.57
CA PHE A 231 -7.39 -17.94 7.36
C PHE A 231 -6.20 -18.84 7.67
N ASP A 232 -6.00 -19.85 6.84
CA ASP A 232 -4.85 -20.76 6.86
C ASP A 232 -4.38 -20.99 5.42
N TYR A 233 -3.23 -21.62 5.25
CA TYR A 233 -2.65 -21.86 3.95
C TYR A 233 -2.23 -23.31 3.74
N THR A 234 -2.22 -23.73 2.48
CA THR A 234 -1.64 -25.01 2.06
C THR A 234 -0.77 -24.80 0.84
N LYS A 235 0.32 -25.55 0.75
CA LYS A 235 1.24 -25.54 -0.39
C LYS A 235 0.71 -26.51 -1.44
N VAL A 236 0.63 -26.07 -2.69
CA VAL A 236 0.17 -26.89 -3.82
C VAL A 236 1.25 -26.90 -4.90
N GLY A 237 1.57 -28.09 -5.41
CA GLY A 237 2.57 -28.31 -6.45
C GLY A 237 3.91 -28.84 -5.91
N GLU A 238 4.67 -29.52 -6.77
CA GLU A 238 6.00 -30.07 -6.43
C GLU A 238 7.04 -28.97 -6.12
N ASP A 239 6.89 -27.80 -6.74
CA ASP A 239 7.82 -26.68 -6.61
C ASP A 239 7.58 -25.79 -5.38
N ALA A 240 6.51 -26.04 -4.60
CA ALA A 240 6.10 -25.22 -3.45
C ALA A 240 5.99 -23.70 -3.71
N LYS A 241 5.80 -23.29 -4.99
CA LYS A 241 5.67 -21.88 -5.40
C LYS A 241 4.25 -21.36 -5.28
N THR A 242 3.25 -22.25 -5.19
CA THR A 242 1.84 -21.87 -5.12
C THR A 242 1.28 -22.11 -3.72
N PHE A 243 0.75 -21.06 -3.12
CA PHE A 243 0.11 -21.08 -1.81
C PHE A 243 -1.39 -20.83 -1.98
N VAL A 244 -2.20 -21.77 -1.50
CA VAL A 244 -3.66 -21.64 -1.50
C VAL A 244 -4.11 -21.24 -0.11
N ILE A 245 -4.70 -20.06 0.02
CA ILE A 245 -5.19 -19.52 1.28
C ILE A 245 -6.70 -19.76 1.38
N TYR A 246 -7.11 -20.29 2.52
CA TYR A 246 -8.50 -20.66 2.77
C TYR A 246 -8.96 -20.31 4.17
N ASN A 247 -10.27 -20.10 4.30
CA ASN A 247 -10.87 -19.80 5.58
C ASN A 247 -11.04 -21.10 6.37
N ARG A 248 -10.45 -21.20 7.58
CA ARG A 248 -10.53 -22.38 8.46
C ARG A 248 -11.97 -22.71 8.87
N LEU A 249 -12.84 -21.71 8.88
CA LEU A 249 -14.25 -21.87 9.23
C LEU A 249 -15.04 -22.51 8.08
N ASN A 250 -14.55 -22.45 6.85
CA ASN A 250 -15.23 -23.03 5.70
C ASN A 250 -14.89 -24.52 5.56
N LYS A 251 -15.71 -25.37 6.20
CA LYS A 251 -15.56 -26.84 6.19
C LYS A 251 -15.69 -27.49 4.81
N ASN A 252 -16.16 -26.77 3.80
CA ASN A 252 -16.36 -27.31 2.46
C ASN A 252 -15.10 -27.26 1.59
N PHE A 253 -14.00 -26.71 2.10
CA PHE A 253 -12.75 -26.60 1.35
C PHE A 253 -11.77 -27.69 1.79
N THR A 254 -11.74 -28.80 1.06
CA THR A 254 -10.74 -29.86 1.22
C THR A 254 -9.75 -29.79 0.06
N VAL A 255 -8.63 -29.07 0.23
CA VAL A 255 -7.52 -29.14 -0.70
C VAL A 255 -6.60 -30.28 -0.27
N GLY A 256 -6.48 -31.31 -1.11
CA GLY A 256 -5.53 -32.40 -0.90
C GLY A 256 -6.11 -33.72 -0.39
N GLN A 257 -7.44 -33.88 -0.28
CA GLN A 257 -7.97 -35.24 -0.27
C GLN A 257 -7.82 -35.79 -1.67
N ALA A 258 -6.82 -36.65 -1.88
CA ALA A 258 -6.76 -37.52 -3.04
C ALA A 258 -8.13 -38.19 -3.15
N SER A 259 -8.90 -37.79 -4.16
CA SER A 259 -10.17 -38.43 -4.52
C SER A 259 -9.86 -39.90 -4.80
N LYS A 260 -10.00 -40.76 -3.77
CA LYS A 260 -10.15 -42.19 -3.99
C LYS A 260 -11.52 -42.34 -4.66
N MET A 261 -11.54 -42.28 -5.98
CA MET A 261 -12.63 -42.83 -6.76
C MET A 261 -12.70 -44.32 -6.39
N PHE A 262 -13.82 -44.70 -5.79
CA PHE A 262 -14.21 -46.10 -5.63
C PHE A 262 -14.70 -46.65 -6.97
#